data_AF-A0A954UZ55-F1
#
_entry.id   AF-A0A954UZ55-F1
#
_cell.length_a   1.000
_cell.length_b   1.000
_cell.length_c   1.000
_cell.angle_alpha   90.00
_cell.angle_beta   90.00
_cell.angle_gamma   90.00
#
_symmetry.space_group_name_H-M   'P 1'
#
loop_
_entity.id
_entity.type
_entity.pdbx_description
1 polymer ?
#
loop_
_entity_poly.entity_id
_entity_poly.type
_entity_poly.pdbx_seq_one_letter_code
_entity_poly.pdbx_strand_id
1 'polypeptide(L)'
;MVVGTVGQGGSYVRGQQAIGFIEKYATATDRRPLLEQLIPGTEDYFYYSALYHQTPSHAAGGRRGPEAWRTPSGTTQPVNDMFARQELLEYATNPQQTLAYLTRELGLQLSHAPPSRDRAATLSNKFDNAQIELKQLIDQ
;
A
#
# COMPACT_ATOMS: atom_id res chain seq x y z
N MET A 1 -41.34 7.80 -12.07
CA MET A 1 -40.55 7.36 -13.24
C MET A 1 -39.10 7.27 -12.77
N VAL A 2 -38.66 6.01 -12.61
CA VAL A 2 -37.34 5.42 -12.31
C VAL A 2 -36.22 6.31 -11.71
N VAL A 3 -35.89 6.02 -10.45
CA VAL A 3 -34.59 6.28 -9.80
C VAL A 3 -33.56 5.34 -10.42
N GLY A 4 -32.47 5.89 -10.94
CA GLY A 4 -31.34 5.14 -11.50
C GLY A 4 -30.04 5.51 -10.79
N THR A 5 -29.79 4.87 -9.65
CA THR A 5 -28.48 4.82 -8.99
C THR A 5 -27.53 4.01 -9.88
N VAL A 6 -26.43 4.59 -10.33
CA VAL A 6 -25.30 3.82 -10.88
C VAL A 6 -24.01 4.40 -10.31
N GLY A 7 -23.41 3.68 -9.35
CA GLY A 7 -22.04 3.89 -8.95
C GLY A 7 -21.12 3.56 -10.13
N GLN A 8 -20.37 4.55 -10.60
CA GLN A 8 -19.36 4.40 -11.64
C GLN A 8 -18.01 4.22 -10.93
N GLY A 9 -17.48 3.00 -10.99
CA GLY A 9 -16.11 2.70 -10.61
C GLY A 9 -15.12 3.48 -11.46
N GLY A 10 -14.04 3.93 -10.84
CA GLY A 10 -12.98 4.70 -11.49
C GLY A 10 -12.48 4.01 -12.76
N SER A 11 -12.63 4.69 -13.89
CA SER A 11 -12.12 4.27 -15.18
C SER A 11 -10.62 4.52 -15.23
N TYR A 12 -9.85 3.55 -14.74
CA TYR A 12 -8.43 3.43 -15.07
C TYR A 12 -8.28 3.29 -16.58
N VAL A 13 -7.35 4.01 -17.18
CA VAL A 13 -7.11 4.05 -18.62
C VAL A 13 -7.08 2.63 -19.21
N ARG A 14 -8.02 2.39 -20.12
CA ARG A 14 -8.35 1.11 -20.75
C ARG A 14 -7.18 0.60 -21.61
N GLY A 15 -6.37 -0.29 -21.05
CA GLY A 15 -5.96 -1.58 -21.64
C GLY A 15 -5.08 -1.65 -22.91
N GLN A 16 -4.73 -0.55 -23.59
CA GLN A 16 -3.85 -0.65 -24.79
C GLN A 16 -2.68 0.34 -24.80
N GLN A 17 -2.85 1.57 -24.28
CA GLN A 17 -1.73 2.49 -24.06
C GLN A 17 -1.07 2.31 -22.68
N ALA A 18 -1.84 1.82 -21.69
CA ALA A 18 -1.39 1.59 -20.32
C ALA A 18 -0.33 0.49 -20.20
N ILE A 19 -0.41 -0.58 -21.01
CA ILE A 19 0.54 -1.70 -20.99
C ILE A 19 1.92 -1.22 -21.44
N GLY A 20 2.00 -0.45 -22.54
CA GLY A 20 3.28 0.03 -23.04
C GLY A 20 3.96 1.07 -22.14
N PHE A 21 3.20 1.91 -21.45
CA PHE A 21 3.78 2.90 -20.53
C PHE A 21 4.29 2.27 -19.24
N ILE A 22 3.48 1.41 -18.60
CA ILE A 22 3.88 0.79 -17.32
C ILE A 22 5.11 -0.11 -17.49
N GLU A 23 5.19 -0.85 -18.59
CA GLU A 23 6.35 -1.68 -18.92
C GLU A 23 7.60 -0.82 -19.09
N LYS A 24 7.53 0.21 -19.93
CA LYS A 24 8.64 1.15 -20.13
C LYS A 24 9.06 1.80 -18.81
N TYR A 25 8.09 2.19 -17.97
CA TYR A 25 8.37 2.76 -16.67
C TYR A 25 9.06 1.77 -15.72
N ALA A 26 8.59 0.51 -15.68
CA ALA A 26 9.17 -0.53 -14.84
C ALA A 26 10.61 -0.86 -15.25
N THR A 27 10.88 -0.97 -16.55
CA THR A 27 12.18 -1.40 -17.10
C THR A 27 13.18 -0.26 -17.32
N ALA A 28 12.75 1.01 -17.32
CA ALA A 28 13.65 2.13 -17.59
C ALA A 28 14.66 2.36 -16.46
N THR A 29 15.92 2.63 -16.85
CA THR A 29 17.00 3.03 -15.95
C THR A 29 16.79 4.46 -15.42
N ASP A 30 16.31 5.37 -16.27
CA ASP A 30 15.88 6.72 -15.90
C ASP A 30 14.40 6.91 -16.26
N ARG A 31 13.58 7.14 -15.23
CA ARG A 31 12.12 7.28 -15.35
C ARG A 31 11.66 8.73 -15.52
N ARG A 32 12.55 9.71 -15.35
CA ARG A 32 12.20 11.15 -15.48
C ARG A 32 11.67 11.51 -16.87
N PRO A 33 12.30 11.08 -17.99
CA PRO A 33 11.82 11.43 -19.33
C PRO A 33 10.47 10.78 -19.68
N LEU A 34 10.06 9.75 -18.95
CA LEU A 34 8.74 9.12 -19.11
C LEU A 34 7.63 9.97 -18.48
N LEU A 35 7.93 10.72 -17.41
CA LEU A 35 6.95 11.61 -16.77
C LEU A 35 6.58 12.78 -17.70
N GLU A 36 7.49 13.24 -18.54
CA GLU A 36 7.24 14.30 -19.54
C GLU A 36 6.26 13.88 -20.64
N GLN A 37 6.09 12.57 -20.86
CA GLN A 37 5.13 12.03 -21.82
C GLN A 37 3.70 12.02 -21.28
N LEU A 38 3.54 12.17 -19.96
CA LEU A 38 2.24 12.24 -19.30
C LEU A 38 1.74 13.69 -19.26
N ILE A 39 0.43 13.86 -19.37
CA ILE A 39 -0.20 15.18 -19.35
C ILE A 39 -0.18 15.74 -17.91
N PRO A 40 0.48 16.88 -17.64
CA PRO A 40 0.51 17.46 -16.30
C PRO A 40 -0.89 17.75 -15.77
N GLY A 41 -1.14 17.44 -14.50
CA GLY A 41 -2.45 17.64 -13.88
C GLY A 41 -3.44 16.48 -14.09
N THR A 42 -3.06 15.43 -14.84
CA THR A 42 -3.83 14.18 -14.90
C THR A 42 -3.48 13.24 -13.76
N GLU A 43 -4.42 12.38 -13.38
CA GLU A 43 -4.22 11.37 -12.33
C GLU A 43 -3.03 10.45 -12.62
N ASP A 44 -2.83 10.02 -13.87
CA ASP A 44 -1.68 9.21 -14.28
C ASP A 44 -0.36 9.95 -14.03
N TYR A 45 -0.27 11.23 -14.41
CA TYR A 45 0.91 12.06 -14.13
C TYR A 45 1.20 12.11 -12.64
N PHE A 46 0.17 12.31 -11.80
CA PHE A 46 0.33 12.33 -10.35
C PHE A 46 0.79 10.97 -9.80
N TYR A 47 0.16 9.88 -10.23
CA TYR A 47 0.47 8.53 -9.79
C TYR A 47 1.93 8.16 -10.08
N TYR A 48 2.38 8.29 -11.34
CA TYR A 48 3.74 7.92 -11.73
C TYR A 48 4.81 8.86 -11.16
N SER A 49 4.47 10.14 -10.92
CA SER A 49 5.36 11.09 -10.25
C SER A 49 5.54 10.74 -8.77
N ALA A 50 4.46 10.40 -8.06
CA ALA A 50 4.53 9.95 -6.67
C ALA A 50 5.35 8.66 -6.55
N LEU A 51 5.06 7.66 -7.40
CA LEU A 51 5.78 6.39 -7.44
C LEU A 51 7.29 6.58 -7.70
N TYR A 52 7.64 7.54 -8.57
CA TYR A 52 9.03 7.86 -8.91
C TYR A 52 9.80 8.33 -7.67
N HIS A 53 9.19 9.22 -6.88
CA HIS A 53 9.80 9.77 -5.67
C HIS A 53 9.82 8.78 -4.49
N GLN A 54 8.88 7.83 -4.45
CA GLN A 54 8.79 6.79 -3.41
C GLN A 54 9.76 5.61 -3.61
N THR A 55 10.45 5.53 -4.74
CA THR A 55 11.38 4.44 -5.04
C THR A 55 12.75 4.67 -4.37
N PRO A 56 13.40 3.65 -3.78
CA PRO A 56 14.60 3.80 -2.93
C PRO A 56 15.75 4.61 -3.51
N SER A 57 15.93 4.60 -4.85
CA SER A 57 16.95 5.41 -5.53
C SER A 57 16.81 6.93 -5.29
N HIS A 58 15.64 7.39 -4.84
CA HIS A 58 15.31 8.80 -4.59
C HIS A 58 14.70 9.05 -3.20
N ALA A 59 14.53 8.02 -2.38
CA ALA A 59 13.89 8.09 -1.05
C ALA A 59 14.71 8.84 0.00
N ALA A 60 15.98 9.16 -0.28
CA ALA A 60 16.84 9.95 0.60
C ALA A 60 16.40 11.43 0.73
N GLY A 61 15.58 11.93 -0.20
CA GLY A 61 14.94 13.24 -0.08
C GLY A 61 13.62 13.10 0.65
N GLY A 62 13.62 13.34 1.96
CA GLY A 62 12.46 13.18 2.86
C GLY A 62 11.13 13.71 2.30
N ARG A 63 10.04 13.14 2.83
CA ARG A 63 8.61 13.41 2.54
C ARG A 63 8.35 14.52 1.52
N ARG A 64 8.53 14.24 0.21
CA ARG A 64 7.74 14.93 -0.82
C ARG A 64 6.36 14.31 -0.80
N GLY A 65 5.61 14.67 0.23
CA GLY A 65 4.36 14.02 0.58
C GLY A 65 3.38 14.02 -0.59
N PRO A 66 2.52 13.00 -0.71
CA PRO A 66 1.43 12.96 -1.70
C PRO A 66 0.47 14.16 -1.58
N GLU A 67 0.57 14.95 -0.49
CA GLU A 67 -0.11 16.23 -0.27
C GLU A 67 0.17 17.27 -1.36
N ALA A 68 1.41 17.36 -1.85
CA ALA A 68 1.77 18.28 -2.96
C ALA A 68 1.13 17.87 -4.29
N TRP A 69 0.60 16.65 -4.35
CA TRP A 69 0.08 16.00 -5.56
C TRP A 69 -1.44 15.79 -5.48
N ARG A 70 -2.08 16.36 -4.46
CA ARG A 70 -3.54 16.28 -4.29
C ARG A 70 -4.19 17.12 -5.40
N THR A 71 -4.90 16.47 -6.31
CA THR A 71 -5.57 17.14 -7.42
C THR A 71 -6.70 18.05 -6.92
N PRO A 72 -7.06 19.13 -7.64
CA PRO A 72 -8.25 19.92 -7.33
C PRO A 72 -9.55 19.11 -7.35
N SER A 73 -9.57 18.00 -8.11
CA SER A 73 -10.70 17.06 -8.24
C SER A 73 -10.92 16.14 -7.05
N GLY A 74 -10.12 16.25 -5.98
CA GLY A 74 -10.30 15.49 -4.74
C GLY A 74 -9.45 14.23 -4.65
N THR A 75 -9.70 13.44 -3.60
CA THR A 75 -8.95 12.24 -3.26
C THR A 75 -9.49 11.04 -4.04
N THR A 76 -8.77 10.59 -5.06
CA THR A 76 -9.08 9.36 -5.79
C THR A 76 -8.44 8.14 -5.10
N GLN A 77 -8.93 6.93 -5.40
CA GLN A 77 -8.38 5.70 -4.82
C GLN A 77 -6.85 5.55 -5.05
N PRO A 78 -6.30 5.85 -6.23
CA PRO A 78 -4.86 5.77 -6.48
C PRO A 78 -4.05 6.75 -5.64
N VAL A 79 -4.61 7.94 -5.38
CA VAL A 79 -4.00 8.91 -4.49
C VAL A 79 -3.94 8.36 -3.06
N ASN A 80 -5.02 7.73 -2.58
CA ASN A 80 -5.04 7.04 -1.28
C ASN A 80 -4.01 5.91 -1.21
N ASP A 81 -3.90 5.09 -2.26
CA ASP A 81 -2.93 3.99 -2.31
C ASP A 81 -1.48 4.50 -2.22
N MET A 82 -1.18 5.64 -2.86
CA MET A 82 0.13 6.29 -2.76
C MET A 82 0.38 6.89 -1.36
N PHE A 83 -0.65 7.39 -0.68
CA PHE A 83 -0.57 7.80 0.72
C PHE A 83 -0.28 6.62 1.64
N ALA A 84 -1.03 5.53 1.52
CA ALA A 84 -0.82 4.34 2.32
C ALA A 84 0.59 3.75 2.13
N ARG A 85 1.06 3.73 0.87
CA ARG A 85 2.43 3.31 0.56
C ARG A 85 3.48 4.21 1.23
N GLN A 86 3.29 5.54 1.22
CA GLN A 86 4.23 6.46 1.88
C GLN A 86 4.33 6.17 3.38
N GLU A 87 3.19 6.00 4.05
CA GLU A 87 3.15 5.69 5.49
C GLU A 87 3.87 4.38 5.80
N LEU A 88 3.74 3.36 4.94
CA LEU A 88 4.46 2.09 5.06
C LEU A 88 5.97 2.23 4.86
N LEU A 89 6.40 3.04 3.88
CA LEU A 89 7.82 3.29 3.64
C LEU A 89 8.48 4.04 4.82
N GLU A 90 7.73 4.90 5.49
CA GLU A 90 8.20 5.66 6.66
C GLU A 90 8.05 4.91 7.99
N TYR A 91 7.55 3.67 7.98
CA TYR A 91 7.28 2.90 9.21
C TYR A 91 8.49 2.81 10.15
N ALA A 92 9.69 2.63 9.60
CA ALA A 92 10.91 2.53 10.40
C ALA A 92 11.25 3.84 11.14
N THR A 93 10.82 4.99 10.60
CA THR A 93 11.08 6.31 11.18
C THR A 93 9.92 6.77 12.06
N ASN A 94 8.67 6.56 11.63
CA ASN A 94 7.46 7.08 12.27
C ASN A 94 6.40 5.98 12.57
N PRO A 95 6.74 4.91 13.30
CA PRO A 95 5.87 3.74 13.42
C PRO A 95 4.51 4.04 14.05
N GLN A 96 4.43 4.95 15.03
CA GLN A 96 3.15 5.31 15.66
C GLN A 96 2.21 6.02 14.70
N GLN A 97 2.74 6.90 13.84
CA GLN A 97 1.94 7.61 12.85
C GLN A 97 1.41 6.65 11.79
N THR A 98 2.28 5.79 11.24
CA THR A 98 1.90 4.77 10.26
C THR A 98 0.82 3.85 10.83
N LEU A 99 0.97 3.38 12.07
CA LEU A 99 -0.02 2.51 12.71
C LEU A 99 -1.36 3.21 12.96
N ALA A 100 -1.34 4.48 13.36
CA ALA A 100 -2.56 5.27 13.53
C ALA A 100 -3.28 5.49 12.19
N TYR A 101 -2.53 5.77 11.12
CA TYR A 101 -3.05 5.87 9.76
C TYR A 101 -3.70 4.55 9.33
N LEU A 102 -2.97 3.43 9.40
CA LEU A 102 -3.47 2.12 8.98
C LEU A 102 -4.69 1.67 9.79
N THR A 103 -4.70 1.92 11.10
CA THR A 103 -5.85 1.60 11.97
C THR A 103 -7.11 2.33 11.51
N ARG A 104 -6.99 3.61 11.14
CA ARG A 104 -8.11 4.41 10.63
C ARG A 104 -8.55 3.96 9.25
N GLU A 105 -7.62 3.80 8.30
CA GLU A 105 -7.96 3.47 6.91
C GLU A 105 -8.54 2.05 6.78
N LEU A 106 -8.04 1.09 7.55
CA LEU A 106 -8.53 -0.29 7.55
C LEU A 106 -9.73 -0.50 8.50
N GLY A 107 -10.13 0.53 9.26
CA GLY A 107 -11.23 0.44 10.23
C GLY A 107 -10.99 -0.59 11.33
N LEU A 108 -9.75 -0.77 11.78
CA LEU A 108 -9.41 -1.79 12.77
C LEU A 108 -9.93 -1.41 14.16
N GLN A 109 -10.73 -2.28 14.74
CA GLN A 109 -11.12 -2.19 16.14
C GLN A 109 -10.20 -3.06 16.97
N LEU A 110 -9.14 -2.46 17.54
CA LEU A 110 -8.18 -3.16 18.38
C LEU A 110 -8.62 -3.27 19.85
N SER A 111 -9.88 -2.94 20.15
CA SER A 111 -10.47 -2.93 21.50
C SER A 111 -11.02 -4.30 21.93
N HIS A 112 -10.56 -5.39 21.31
CA HIS A 112 -10.98 -6.73 21.70
C HIS A 112 -10.56 -7.05 23.14
N ALA A 113 -11.51 -7.52 23.94
CA ALA A 113 -11.22 -8.00 25.28
C ALA A 113 -10.24 -9.19 25.21
N PRO A 114 -9.28 -9.30 26.14
CA PRO A 114 -8.44 -10.48 26.24
C PRO A 114 -9.34 -11.74 26.39
N PRO A 115 -8.93 -12.89 25.84
CA PRO A 115 -9.68 -14.13 26.01
C PRO A 115 -9.92 -14.39 27.51
N SER A 116 -11.14 -14.81 27.85
CA SER A 116 -11.48 -15.17 29.23
C SER A 116 -10.51 -16.24 29.75
N ARG A 117 -10.19 -16.25 31.05
CA ARG A 117 -9.27 -17.24 31.65
C ARG A 117 -9.63 -18.68 31.30
N ASP A 118 -10.92 -19.00 31.15
CA ASP A 118 -11.41 -20.33 30.75
C ASP A 118 -11.11 -20.71 29.29
N ARG A 119 -10.72 -19.74 28.45
CA ARG A 119 -10.25 -19.91 27.06
C ARG A 119 -8.77 -19.53 26.88
N ALA A 120 -8.05 -19.22 27.95
CA ALA A 120 -6.61 -19.04 27.87
C ALA A 120 -6.01 -20.39 27.47
N ALA A 121 -5.34 -20.42 26.31
CA ALA A 121 -4.69 -21.64 25.83
C ALA A 121 -3.78 -22.16 26.94
N THR A 122 -4.11 -23.34 27.47
CA THR A 122 -3.27 -24.07 28.44
C THR A 122 -2.01 -24.62 27.77
N LEU A 123 -1.96 -24.53 26.43
CA LEU A 123 -0.86 -24.93 25.59
C LEU A 123 0.24 -23.87 25.63
N SER A 124 1.48 -24.33 25.63
CA SER A 124 2.66 -23.48 25.53
C SER A 124 2.57 -22.59 24.29
N ASN A 125 2.82 -21.28 24.45
CA ASN A 125 2.97 -20.34 23.35
C ASN A 125 4.37 -20.39 22.69
N LYS A 126 5.20 -21.34 23.12
CA LYS A 126 6.47 -21.69 22.50
C LYS A 126 6.37 -23.07 21.88
N PHE A 127 6.63 -23.14 20.58
CA PHE A 127 6.81 -24.39 19.88
C PHE A 127 8.11 -25.05 20.35
N ASP A 128 8.04 -26.32 20.71
CA ASP A 128 9.22 -27.11 21.08
C ASP A 128 9.82 -27.73 19.82
N ASN A 129 10.96 -27.20 19.38
CA ASN A 129 11.66 -27.66 18.18
C ASN A 129 12.09 -29.14 18.28
N ALA A 130 12.18 -29.72 19.47
CA ALA A 130 12.48 -31.15 19.63
C ALA A 130 11.40 -32.07 19.01
N GLN A 131 10.18 -31.57 18.82
CA GLN A 131 9.07 -32.35 18.26
C GLN A 131 9.13 -32.55 16.74
N ILE A 132 10.00 -31.82 16.04
CA ILE A 132 10.22 -31.97 14.59
C ILE A 132 11.60 -32.54 14.27
N GLU A 133 12.32 -33.06 15.27
CA GLU A 133 13.57 -33.74 14.98
C GLU A 133 13.32 -34.96 14.10
N LEU A 134 14.15 -35.10 13.06
CA LEU A 134 14.02 -36.13 12.04
C LEU A 134 13.94 -37.55 12.66
N LYS A 135 14.63 -37.77 13.78
CA LYS A 135 14.59 -39.04 14.52
C LYS A 135 13.21 -39.35 15.11
N GLN A 136 12.50 -38.35 15.63
CA GLN A 136 11.15 -38.49 16.20
C GLN A 136 10.09 -38.74 15.12
N LEU A 137 10.34 -38.30 13.88
CA LEU A 137 9.41 -38.46 12.76
C LEU A 137 9.56 -39.79 12.01
N ILE A 138 10.72 -40.44 12.13
CA ILE A 138 11.02 -41.71 11.46
C ILE A 138 10.61 -42.92 12.32
N ASP A 139 10.55 -42.76 13.64
CA ASP A 139 10.17 -43.83 14.60
C ASP A 139 8.66 -43.89 14.92
N GLN A 140 7.79 -43.21 14.14
CA GLN A 140 6.32 -43.31 14.22
C GLN A 140 5.73 -44.24 13.17
#